data_AF-A0A8S0TRF1-F1
#
_entry.id   AF-A0A8S0TRF1-F1
#
_cell.length_a   1.000
_cell.length_b   1.000
_cell.length_c   1.000
_cell.angle_alpha   90.00
_cell.angle_beta   90.00
_cell.angle_gamma   90.00
#
_symmetry.space_group_name_H-M   'P 1'
#
loop_
_entity.id
_entity.type
_entity.pdbx_description
1 polymer ?
#
loop_
_entity_poly.entity_id
_entity_poly.type
_entity_poly.pdbx_seq_one_letter_code
_entity_poly.pdbx_strand_id
1 'polypeptide(L)'
;MKSACCKHEIVIQTDPKNCEYLIISGARRKIEEYDAEDAETLLLPVDEDRNKLVDPFYRLEHQEEDIKKKKEAEPVLVRLQRVSDARHSDDYALNMALRAKLRDQKKRVAEEEAISRKSGLGIRLLPSSEEDAAAASRIKFASKFDKNRKDKRALIQSASIFSGSSGSASGKRRLDLEAKRRKINTASASKLLVGGFKPSSWSHAAVPSGKFNRA
;
A
#
# COMPACT_ATOMS: atom_id res chain seq x y z
N MET A 1 49.90 -13.34 41.57
CA MET A 1 49.25 -13.96 40.38
C MET A 1 50.21 -13.92 39.19
N LYS A 2 50.03 -14.74 38.14
CA LYS A 2 50.86 -14.68 36.92
C LYS A 2 50.01 -14.27 35.71
N SER A 3 50.54 -13.42 34.84
CA SER A 3 49.89 -13.05 33.58
C SER A 3 49.88 -14.23 32.60
N ALA A 4 48.73 -14.47 31.97
CA ALA A 4 48.53 -15.58 31.03
C ALA A 4 49.41 -15.46 29.77
N CYS A 5 49.66 -14.24 29.28
CA CYS A 5 50.36 -14.01 28.01
C CYS A 5 51.89 -14.04 28.15
N CYS A 6 52.43 -13.47 29.24
CA CYS A 6 53.87 -13.23 29.37
C CYS A 6 54.51 -13.83 30.63
N LYS A 7 53.77 -14.65 31.41
CA LYS A 7 54.22 -15.30 32.67
C LYS A 7 54.79 -14.36 33.74
N HIS A 8 54.62 -13.04 33.60
CA HIS A 8 55.06 -12.05 34.59
C HIS A 8 54.25 -12.14 35.88
N GLU A 9 54.89 -11.88 37.02
CA GLU A 9 54.24 -11.91 38.33
C GLU A 9 53.56 -10.57 38.66
N ILE A 10 52.29 -10.67 39.05
CA ILE A 10 51.43 -9.57 39.50
C ILE A 10 51.29 -9.69 41.02
N VAL A 11 51.74 -8.67 41.74
CA VAL A 11 51.67 -8.60 43.21
C VAL A 11 50.53 -7.68 43.61
N ILE A 12 49.57 -8.24 44.36
CA ILE A 12 48.38 -7.55 44.86
C ILE A 12 48.42 -7.61 46.38
N GLN A 13 48.19 -6.49 47.04
CA GLN A 13 48.06 -6.37 48.49
C GLN A 13 46.65 -5.92 48.87
N THR A 14 46.12 -6.53 49.91
CA THR A 14 44.83 -6.14 50.51
C THR A 14 45.02 -4.99 51.49
N ASP A 15 44.26 -3.90 51.29
CA ASP A 15 44.18 -2.78 52.21
C ASP A 15 42.92 -2.88 53.07
N PRO A 16 43.01 -3.32 54.33
CA PRO A 16 41.83 -3.56 55.17
C PRO A 16 41.10 -2.28 55.60
N LYS A 17 41.74 -1.11 55.47
CA LYS A 17 41.15 0.18 55.86
C LYS A 17 40.12 0.69 54.85
N ASN A 18 40.41 0.53 53.56
CA ASN A 18 39.54 1.00 52.48
C ASN A 18 38.75 -0.13 51.81
N CYS A 19 38.93 -1.37 52.26
CA CYS A 19 38.35 -2.57 51.65
C CYS A 19 38.71 -2.72 50.16
N GLU A 20 39.93 -2.32 49.78
CA GLU A 20 40.41 -2.31 48.40
C GLU A 20 41.64 -3.20 48.19
N TYR A 21 41.86 -3.60 46.94
CA TYR A 21 43.05 -4.32 46.50
C TYR A 21 43.99 -3.37 45.76
N LEU A 22 45.21 -3.21 46.26
CA LEU A 22 46.25 -2.42 45.63
C LEU A 22 47.18 -3.29 44.77
N ILE A 23 47.49 -2.81 43.57
CA ILE A 23 48.44 -3.47 42.67
C ILE A 23 49.81 -2.82 42.88
N ILE A 24 50.78 -3.59 43.37
CA ILE A 24 52.14 -3.11 43.67
C ILE A 24 53.05 -3.27 42.46
N SER A 25 52.93 -4.39 41.74
CA SER A 25 53.78 -4.66 40.58
C SER A 25 53.09 -5.55 39.55
N GLY A 26 53.51 -5.42 38.30
CA GLY A 26 53.16 -6.34 37.21
C GLY A 26 51.82 -6.09 36.51
N ALA A 27 50.98 -5.17 37.01
CA ALA A 27 49.75 -4.75 36.34
C ALA A 27 49.42 -3.29 36.64
N ARG A 28 48.47 -2.72 35.88
CA ARG A 28 47.87 -1.41 36.15
C ARG A 28 46.37 -1.58 36.33
N ARG A 29 45.77 -0.85 37.27
CA ARG A 29 44.32 -0.81 37.46
C ARG A 29 43.72 -0.06 36.27
N LYS A 30 42.78 -0.69 35.56
CA LYS A 30 41.93 0.02 34.61
C LYS A 30 40.82 0.70 35.40
N ILE A 31 40.74 2.03 35.32
CA ILE A 31 39.66 2.80 35.91
C ILE A 31 38.74 3.16 34.74
N GLU A 32 37.53 2.63 34.74
CA GLU A 32 36.46 3.02 33.83
C GLU A 32 35.52 3.93 34.63
N GLU A 33 35.75 5.23 34.53
CA GLU A 33 34.79 6.24 34.97
C GLU A 33 33.77 6.37 33.85
N TYR A 34 32.52 6.01 34.14
CA TYR A 34 31.40 6.26 33.23
C TYR A 34 30.77 7.57 33.62
N ASP A 35 30.76 8.53 32.69
CA ASP A 35 29.98 9.74 32.85
C ASP A 35 28.48 9.36 32.84
N ALA A 36 27.66 10.09 33.60
CA ALA A 36 26.24 9.72 33.72
C ALA A 36 25.51 9.80 32.36
N GLU A 37 26.02 10.63 31.44
CA GLU A 37 25.58 10.71 30.04
C GLU A 37 25.85 9.40 29.28
N ASP A 38 27.04 8.82 29.44
CA ASP A 38 27.41 7.53 28.84
C ASP A 38 26.65 6.35 29.44
N ALA A 39 26.19 6.49 30.69
CA ALA A 39 25.40 5.47 31.39
C ALA A 39 23.88 5.61 31.15
N GLU A 40 23.41 6.57 30.35
CA GLU A 40 21.99 6.92 30.17
C GLU A 40 21.24 7.10 31.51
N THR A 41 21.96 7.54 32.54
CA THR A 41 21.38 7.76 33.87
C THR A 41 21.05 9.24 34.05
N LEU A 42 20.01 9.51 34.85
CA LEU A 42 19.60 10.88 35.13
C LEU A 42 20.71 11.58 35.93
N LEU A 43 21.35 12.58 35.30
CA LEU A 43 22.21 13.53 35.99
C LEU A 43 21.41 14.21 37.10
N LEU A 44 21.89 14.08 38.34
CA LEU A 44 21.30 14.80 39.46
C LEU A 44 21.49 16.32 39.23
N PRO A 45 20.55 17.16 39.69
CA PRO A 45 20.67 18.61 39.53
C PRO A 45 22.01 19.11 40.06
N VAL A 46 22.60 20.05 39.30
CA VAL A 46 23.87 20.72 39.55
C VAL A 46 23.95 21.19 41.01
N ASP A 47 25.15 21.19 41.60
CA ASP A 47 25.40 21.53 43.00
C ASP A 47 24.80 22.89 43.44
N GLU A 48 24.54 23.79 42.49
CA GLU A 48 23.83 25.04 42.71
C GLU A 48 22.40 24.84 43.23
N ASP A 49 21.65 23.88 42.70
CA ASP A 49 20.27 23.60 43.13
C ASP A 49 20.25 22.83 44.44
N ARG A 50 21.30 22.05 44.72
CA ARG A 50 21.50 21.41 46.03
C ARG A 50 21.71 22.44 47.14
N ASN A 51 22.49 23.48 46.87
CA ASN A 51 22.72 24.58 47.81
C ASN A 51 21.44 25.40 48.06
N LYS A 52 20.59 25.58 47.04
CA LYS A 52 19.28 26.24 47.19
C LYS A 52 18.28 25.38 47.96
N LEU A 53 18.37 24.06 47.86
CA LEU A 53 17.54 23.11 48.61
C LEU A 53 17.77 23.13 50.13
N VAL A 54 18.84 23.80 50.60
CA VAL A 54 19.08 24.05 52.02
C VAL A 54 18.07 25.06 52.59
N ASP A 55 17.55 25.97 51.77
CA ASP A 55 16.49 26.91 52.16
C ASP A 55 15.15 26.18 52.32
N PRO A 56 14.53 26.20 53.52
CA PRO A 56 13.24 25.57 53.75
C PRO A 56 12.11 26.05 52.83
N PHE A 57 12.08 27.34 52.47
CA PHE A 57 11.02 27.89 51.62
C PHE A 57 11.15 27.40 50.18
N TYR A 58 12.35 27.48 49.61
CA TYR A 58 12.64 26.97 48.27
C TYR A 58 12.28 25.49 48.14
N ARG A 59 12.64 24.68 49.13
CA ARG A 59 12.31 23.24 49.15
C ARG A 59 10.80 22.99 49.14
N LEU A 60 10.01 23.75 49.90
CA LEU A 60 8.56 23.56 49.96
C LEU A 60 7.90 23.93 48.62
N GLU A 61 8.30 25.03 47.99
CA GLU A 61 7.76 25.46 46.70
C GLU A 61 8.00 24.40 45.60
N HIS A 62 9.23 23.86 45.54
CA HIS A 62 9.57 22.82 44.55
C HIS A 62 8.82 21.52 44.82
N GLN A 63 8.64 21.13 46.09
CA GLN A 63 7.83 19.98 46.46
C GLN A 63 6.36 20.14 46.02
N GLU A 64 5.78 21.33 46.18
CA GLU A 64 4.41 21.60 45.73
C GLU A 64 4.29 21.56 44.20
N GLU A 65 5.26 22.12 43.49
CA GLU A 65 5.33 22.04 42.02
C GLU A 65 5.41 20.59 41.54
N ASP A 66 6.23 19.75 42.17
CA ASP A 66 6.36 18.35 41.82
C ASP A 66 5.07 17.57 42.09
N ILE A 67 4.36 17.88 43.19
CA ILE A 67 3.04 17.32 43.48
C ILE A 67 2.02 17.74 42.41
N LYS A 68 2.05 19.00 41.95
CA LYS A 68 1.18 19.49 40.87
C LYS A 68 1.46 18.75 39.57
N LYS A 69 2.73 18.67 39.15
CA LYS A 69 3.18 17.92 37.96
C LYS A 69 2.74 16.45 38.03
N LYS A 70 2.88 15.80 39.19
CA LYS A 70 2.42 14.43 39.42
C LYS A 70 0.91 14.30 39.18
N LYS A 71 0.10 15.17 39.78
CA LYS A 71 -1.36 15.15 39.66
C LYS A 71 -1.83 15.41 38.22
N GLU A 72 -1.13 16.26 37.49
CA GLU A 72 -1.41 16.52 36.07
C GLU A 72 -1.06 15.33 35.17
N ALA A 73 0.05 14.64 35.45
CA ALA A 73 0.52 13.49 34.69
C ALA A 73 -0.28 12.20 34.97
N GLU A 74 -0.73 12.00 36.21
CA GLU A 74 -1.47 10.81 36.65
C GLU A 74 -2.65 10.41 35.73
N PRO A 75 -3.60 11.30 35.36
CA PRO A 75 -4.70 10.93 34.48
C PRO A 75 -4.24 10.52 33.08
N VAL A 76 -3.14 11.10 32.58
CA VAL A 76 -2.56 10.73 31.28
C VAL A 76 -1.96 9.33 31.36
N LEU A 77 -1.20 9.03 32.42
CA LEU A 77 -0.62 7.71 32.65
C LEU A 77 -1.70 6.63 32.77
N VAL A 78 -2.77 6.90 33.53
CA VAL A 78 -3.90 5.96 33.66
C VAL A 78 -4.58 5.71 32.32
N ARG A 79 -4.76 6.75 31.48
CA ARG A 79 -5.32 6.57 30.13
C ARG A 79 -4.42 5.71 29.25
N LEU A 80 -3.11 5.95 29.26
CA LEU A 80 -2.14 5.18 28.50
C LEU A 80 -2.12 3.72 28.94
N GLN A 81 -2.12 3.48 30.26
CA GLN A 81 -2.19 2.14 30.82
C GLN A 81 -3.46 1.42 30.37
N ARG A 82 -4.64 2.06 30.47
CA ARG A 82 -5.91 1.47 29.99
C ARG A 82 -5.87 1.10 28.50
N VAL A 83 -5.28 1.95 27.66
CA VAL A 83 -5.15 1.67 26.22
C VAL A 83 -4.19 0.51 25.99
N SER A 84 -3.09 0.44 26.73
CA SER A 84 -2.13 -0.66 26.69
C SER A 84 -2.80 -1.97 27.09
N ASP A 85 -3.44 -2.00 28.26
CA ASP A 85 -4.13 -3.18 28.79
C ASP A 85 -5.24 -3.66 27.83
N ALA A 86 -6.04 -2.74 27.26
CA ALA A 86 -7.09 -3.10 26.30
C ALA A 86 -6.54 -3.67 24.98
N ARG A 87 -5.33 -3.27 24.56
CA ARG A 87 -4.67 -3.84 23.38
C ARG A 87 -4.02 -5.19 23.68
N HIS A 88 -3.49 -5.35 24.88
CA HIS A 88 -2.69 -6.51 25.29
C HIS A 88 -3.47 -7.59 26.03
N SER A 89 -4.72 -7.34 26.44
CA SER A 89 -5.53 -8.32 27.16
C SER A 89 -5.73 -9.61 26.36
N ASP A 90 -5.94 -9.50 25.05
CA ASP A 90 -6.19 -10.63 24.13
C ASP A 90 -5.31 -10.56 22.86
N ASP A 91 -3.98 -10.49 23.06
CA ASP A 91 -3.01 -10.45 21.95
C ASP A 91 -3.21 -11.58 20.94
N TYR A 92 -3.60 -12.78 21.39
CA TYR A 92 -3.81 -13.93 20.52
C TYR A 92 -4.99 -13.70 19.56
N ALA A 93 -6.13 -13.22 20.06
CA ALA A 93 -7.34 -13.01 19.27
C ALA A 93 -7.12 -11.90 18.22
N LEU A 94 -6.47 -10.80 18.62
CA LEU A 94 -6.11 -9.70 17.72
C LEU A 94 -5.16 -10.18 16.61
N ASN A 95 -4.11 -10.90 16.97
CA ASN A 95 -3.16 -11.46 16.00
C ASN A 95 -3.82 -12.49 15.07
N MET A 96 -4.73 -13.31 15.58
CA MET A 96 -5.49 -14.26 14.77
C MET A 96 -6.34 -13.52 13.72
N ALA A 97 -7.08 -12.48 14.12
CA ALA A 97 -7.89 -11.67 13.24
C ALA A 97 -7.05 -10.92 12.19
N LEU A 98 -5.90 -10.38 12.60
CA LEU A 98 -4.96 -9.70 11.69
C LEU A 98 -4.38 -10.66 10.65
N ARG A 99 -3.95 -11.86 11.07
CA ARG A 99 -3.47 -12.89 10.14
C ARG A 99 -4.57 -13.35 9.18
N ALA A 100 -5.81 -13.44 9.63
CA ALA A 100 -6.94 -13.76 8.74
C ALA A 100 -7.11 -12.68 7.65
N LYS A 101 -7.17 -11.40 8.05
CA LYS A 101 -7.26 -10.27 7.11
C LYS A 101 -6.10 -10.23 6.12
N LEU A 102 -4.86 -10.44 6.57
CA LEU A 102 -3.68 -10.47 5.70
C LEU A 102 -3.71 -11.64 4.73
N ARG A 103 -4.17 -12.82 5.16
CA ARG A 103 -4.35 -13.97 4.26
C ARG A 103 -5.36 -13.66 3.17
N ASP A 104 -6.48 -13.04 3.50
CA ASP A 104 -7.52 -12.69 2.52
C ASP A 104 -7.03 -11.60 1.56
N GLN A 105 -6.32 -10.58 2.08
CA GLN A 105 -5.67 -9.57 1.24
C GLN A 105 -4.65 -10.20 0.29
N LYS A 106 -3.79 -11.11 0.78
CA LYS A 106 -2.79 -11.79 -0.03
C LYS A 106 -3.44 -12.64 -1.14
N LYS A 107 -4.56 -13.31 -0.85
CA LYS A 107 -5.35 -14.03 -1.86
C LYS A 107 -5.86 -13.08 -2.95
N ARG A 108 -6.50 -11.97 -2.56
CA ARG A 108 -7.01 -10.95 -3.51
C ARG A 108 -5.90 -10.39 -4.40
N VAL A 109 -4.76 -10.03 -3.82
CA VAL A 109 -3.59 -9.53 -4.57
C VAL A 109 -3.07 -10.58 -5.56
N ALA A 110 -2.99 -11.85 -5.14
CA ALA A 110 -2.55 -12.93 -6.02
C ALA A 110 -3.52 -13.16 -7.20
N GLU A 111 -4.82 -13.02 -6.99
CA GLU A 111 -5.83 -13.09 -8.04
C GLU A 111 -5.70 -11.91 -9.02
N GLU A 112 -5.54 -10.68 -8.51
CA GLU A 112 -5.31 -9.47 -9.30
C GLU A 112 -4.04 -9.58 -10.17
N GLU A 113 -2.95 -10.07 -9.59
CA GLU A 113 -1.70 -10.33 -10.33
C GLU A 113 -1.87 -11.45 -11.37
N ALA A 114 -2.63 -12.50 -11.06
CA ALA A 114 -2.89 -13.57 -12.02
C ALA A 114 -3.71 -13.07 -13.22
N ILE A 115 -4.70 -12.19 -13.01
CA ILE A 115 -5.48 -11.56 -14.08
C ILE A 115 -4.60 -10.65 -14.93
N SER A 116 -3.71 -9.88 -14.29
CA SER A 116 -2.74 -9.03 -14.96
C SER A 116 -1.81 -9.83 -15.88
N ARG A 117 -1.20 -10.90 -15.34
CA ARG A 117 -0.31 -11.79 -16.11
C ARG A 117 -1.02 -12.47 -17.27
N LYS A 118 -2.27 -12.93 -17.08
CA LYS A 118 -3.11 -13.49 -18.17
C LYS A 118 -3.38 -12.47 -19.29
N SER A 119 -3.48 -11.20 -18.94
CA SER A 119 -3.67 -10.10 -19.89
C SER A 119 -2.35 -9.62 -20.52
N GLY A 120 -1.21 -10.19 -20.13
CA GLY A 120 0.12 -9.79 -20.59
C GLY A 120 0.59 -8.44 -20.03
N LEU A 121 -0.01 -7.98 -18.92
CA LEU A 121 0.32 -6.72 -18.28
C LEU A 121 1.35 -6.96 -17.16
N GLY A 122 2.33 -6.06 -17.03
CA GLY A 122 3.36 -6.09 -15.99
C GLY A 122 2.98 -5.31 -14.73
N ILE A 123 1.71 -4.94 -14.58
CA ILE A 123 1.23 -3.98 -13.55
C ILE A 123 0.07 -4.63 -12.80
N ARG A 124 0.01 -4.47 -11.47
CA ARG A 124 -1.11 -4.96 -10.66
C ARG A 124 -2.42 -4.30 -11.10
N LEU A 125 -3.42 -5.12 -11.41
CA LEU A 125 -4.75 -4.62 -11.76
C LEU A 125 -5.57 -4.36 -10.50
N LEU A 126 -6.19 -3.19 -10.43
CA LEU A 126 -7.15 -2.86 -9.39
C LEU A 126 -8.50 -3.55 -9.67
N PRO A 127 -9.36 -3.72 -8.65
CA PRO A 127 -10.72 -4.19 -8.85
C PRO A 127 -11.49 -3.27 -9.80
N SER A 128 -12.40 -3.85 -10.58
CA SER A 128 -13.22 -3.09 -11.52
C SER A 128 -14.12 -2.09 -10.80
N SER A 129 -13.97 -0.81 -11.10
CA SER A 129 -14.89 0.23 -10.64
C SER A 129 -16.12 0.32 -11.56
N GLU A 130 -17.29 0.53 -10.97
CA GLU A 130 -18.54 0.75 -11.71
C GLU A 130 -18.49 2.05 -12.53
N GLU A 131 -17.80 3.07 -12.01
CA GLU A 131 -17.61 4.35 -12.68
C GLU A 131 -16.79 4.19 -13.96
N ASP A 132 -15.71 3.41 -13.90
CA ASP A 132 -14.86 3.10 -15.05
C ASP A 132 -15.63 2.30 -16.11
N ALA A 133 -16.45 1.34 -15.68
CA ALA A 133 -17.31 0.57 -16.58
C ALA A 133 -18.33 1.47 -17.30
N ALA A 134 -18.95 2.40 -16.57
CA ALA A 134 -19.88 3.37 -17.13
C ALA A 134 -19.19 4.31 -18.13
N ALA A 135 -18.01 4.84 -17.78
CA ALA A 135 -17.21 5.69 -18.66
C ALA A 135 -16.80 4.93 -19.95
N ALA A 136 -16.31 3.70 -19.82
CA ALA A 136 -15.94 2.85 -20.95
C ALA A 136 -17.14 2.56 -21.87
N SER A 137 -18.33 2.34 -21.31
CA SER A 137 -19.55 2.07 -22.09
C SER A 137 -19.98 3.26 -22.97
N ARG A 138 -19.67 4.49 -22.55
CA ARG A 138 -19.99 5.72 -23.29
C ARG A 138 -19.06 5.95 -24.48
N ILE A 139 -17.88 5.33 -24.49
CA ILE A 139 -16.92 5.43 -25.58
C ILE A 139 -17.37 4.54 -26.74
N LYS A 140 -17.73 5.15 -27.87
CA LYS A 140 -18.10 4.44 -29.10
C LYS A 140 -16.89 4.31 -30.01
N PHE A 141 -16.35 3.11 -30.14
CA PHE A 141 -15.32 2.84 -31.15
C PHE A 141 -15.93 2.78 -32.56
N ALA A 142 -15.17 3.17 -33.58
CA ALA A 142 -15.61 3.09 -34.96
C ALA A 142 -15.94 1.65 -35.34
N SER A 143 -17.19 1.36 -35.72
CA SER A 143 -17.68 0.00 -36.02
C SER A 143 -16.91 -0.72 -37.14
N LYS A 144 -16.17 0.03 -37.96
CA LYS A 144 -15.29 -0.50 -39.01
C LYS A 144 -14.09 -1.25 -38.42
N PHE A 145 -13.58 -0.85 -37.25
CA PHE A 145 -12.42 -1.48 -36.61
C PHE A 145 -12.71 -2.94 -36.22
N ASP A 146 -13.83 -3.19 -35.55
CA ASP A 146 -14.21 -4.55 -35.14
C ASP A 146 -14.55 -5.46 -36.31
N LYS A 147 -15.23 -4.93 -37.33
CA LYS A 147 -15.51 -5.66 -38.57
C LYS A 147 -14.21 -6.06 -39.26
N ASN A 148 -13.31 -5.11 -39.49
CA ASN A 148 -12.01 -5.36 -40.11
C ASN A 148 -11.15 -6.35 -39.30
N ARG A 149 -11.20 -6.29 -37.96
CA ARG A 149 -10.49 -7.22 -37.07
C ARG A 149 -11.05 -8.65 -37.19
N LYS A 150 -12.39 -8.80 -37.20
CA LYS A 150 -13.06 -10.09 -37.39
C LYS A 150 -12.75 -10.68 -38.76
N ASP A 151 -12.83 -9.87 -39.81
CA ASP A 151 -12.53 -10.29 -41.18
C ASP A 151 -11.07 -10.73 -41.33
N LYS A 152 -10.12 -9.99 -40.75
CA LYS A 152 -8.69 -10.38 -40.71
C LYS A 152 -8.46 -11.69 -39.96
N ARG A 153 -9.09 -11.89 -38.79
CA ARG A 153 -8.99 -13.15 -38.04
C ARG A 153 -9.60 -14.33 -38.82
N ALA A 154 -10.75 -14.13 -39.44
CA ALA A 154 -11.38 -15.15 -40.28
C ALA A 154 -10.51 -15.50 -41.50
N LEU A 155 -9.86 -14.50 -42.12
CA LEU A 155 -8.88 -14.73 -43.18
C LEU A 155 -7.70 -15.58 -42.70
N ILE A 156 -7.11 -15.26 -41.53
CA ILE A 156 -5.99 -16.01 -40.95
C ILE A 156 -6.41 -17.45 -40.61
N GLN A 157 -7.58 -17.65 -39.99
CA GLN A 157 -8.10 -18.98 -39.67
C GLN A 157 -8.40 -19.81 -40.93
N SER A 158 -8.79 -19.16 -42.02
CA SER A 158 -9.00 -19.83 -43.31
C SER A 158 -7.74 -20.02 -44.14
N ALA A 159 -6.64 -19.36 -43.76
CA ALA A 159 -5.38 -19.46 -44.47
C ALA A 159 -4.68 -20.79 -44.14
N SER A 160 -4.02 -21.38 -45.14
CA SER A 160 -3.20 -22.57 -44.94
C SER A 160 -2.00 -22.22 -44.06
N ILE A 161 -1.74 -23.05 -43.04
CA ILE A 161 -0.62 -22.88 -42.09
C ILE A 161 0.70 -23.38 -42.70
N PHE A 162 0.65 -24.09 -43.82
CA PHE A 162 1.83 -24.57 -44.53
C PHE A 162 2.35 -23.52 -45.51
N SER A 163 3.61 -23.12 -45.35
CA SER A 163 4.29 -22.18 -46.24
C SER A 163 4.54 -22.83 -47.60
N GLY A 164 3.73 -22.46 -48.58
CA GLY A 164 3.99 -22.75 -49.99
C GLY A 164 3.84 -24.21 -50.38
N SER A 165 2.61 -24.65 -50.65
CA SER A 165 2.41 -25.58 -51.76
C SER A 165 1.97 -24.76 -52.98
N SER A 166 2.92 -24.55 -53.90
CA SER A 166 2.67 -24.14 -55.28
C SER A 166 2.00 -25.29 -56.05
N GLY A 167 0.85 -25.77 -55.56
CA GLY A 167 0.17 -26.96 -56.05
C GLY A 167 -1.27 -26.67 -56.43
N SER A 168 -1.46 -26.14 -57.64
CA SER A 168 -2.57 -26.34 -58.61
C SER A 168 -3.97 -26.79 -58.12
N ALA A 169 -4.43 -26.39 -56.94
CA ALA A 169 -5.78 -26.74 -56.51
C ALA A 169 -6.43 -25.60 -55.73
N SER A 170 -7.44 -25.02 -56.39
CA SER A 170 -8.68 -24.49 -55.80
C SER A 170 -8.93 -22.97 -55.86
N GLY A 171 -8.65 -22.34 -57.00
CA GLY A 171 -9.32 -21.08 -57.39
C GLY A 171 -10.85 -21.15 -57.20
N LYS A 172 -11.45 -22.33 -57.44
CA LYS A 172 -12.87 -22.61 -57.18
C LYS A 172 -13.27 -22.55 -55.69
N ARG A 173 -12.48 -23.10 -54.75
CA ARG A 173 -12.84 -23.06 -53.31
C ARG A 173 -12.69 -21.65 -52.72
N ARG A 174 -11.69 -20.90 -53.19
CA ARG A 174 -11.50 -19.48 -52.81
C ARG A 174 -12.64 -18.61 -53.34
N LEU A 175 -13.03 -18.78 -54.60
CA LEU A 175 -14.17 -18.08 -55.21
C LEU A 175 -15.51 -18.49 -54.59
N ASP A 176 -15.71 -19.76 -54.21
CA ASP A 176 -16.92 -20.21 -53.51
C ASP A 176 -17.03 -19.63 -52.10
N LEU A 177 -15.92 -19.52 -51.38
CA LEU A 177 -15.89 -18.87 -50.06
C LEU A 177 -16.09 -17.35 -50.18
N GLU A 178 -15.54 -16.70 -51.22
CA GLU A 178 -15.80 -15.29 -51.53
C GLU A 178 -17.24 -15.03 -52.02
N ALA A 179 -17.85 -15.95 -52.77
CA ALA A 179 -19.25 -15.90 -53.18
C ALA A 179 -20.21 -16.12 -52.00
N LYS A 180 -19.85 -17.00 -51.05
CA LYS A 180 -20.55 -17.15 -49.77
C LYS A 180 -20.39 -15.91 -48.88
N ARG A 181 -19.29 -15.15 -48.98
CA ARG A 181 -19.11 -13.84 -48.34
C ARG A 181 -19.94 -12.71 -48.99
N ARG A 182 -20.18 -12.77 -50.31
CA ARG A 182 -21.06 -11.82 -51.03
C ARG A 182 -22.55 -12.07 -50.81
N LYS A 183 -22.94 -13.18 -50.18
CA LYS A 183 -24.26 -13.35 -49.56
C LYS A 183 -24.34 -12.51 -48.26
N ILE A 184 -24.14 -11.21 -48.40
CA ILE A 184 -24.83 -10.24 -47.56
C ILE A 184 -26.30 -10.65 -47.65
N ASN A 185 -26.96 -10.85 -46.52
CA ASN A 185 -28.39 -11.12 -46.47
C ASN A 185 -29.10 -10.03 -47.27
N THR A 186 -29.41 -10.31 -48.54
CA THR A 186 -30.16 -9.41 -49.42
C THR A 186 -31.51 -9.09 -48.79
N ALA A 187 -32.04 -10.03 -48.00
CA ALA A 187 -33.20 -9.88 -47.13
C ALA A 187 -33.03 -8.87 -45.97
N SER A 188 -31.82 -8.65 -45.43
CA SER A 188 -31.59 -7.63 -44.39
C SER A 188 -31.27 -6.26 -44.98
N ALA A 189 -30.59 -6.22 -46.14
CA ALA A 189 -30.38 -4.98 -46.90
C ALA A 189 -31.70 -4.44 -47.49
N SER A 190 -32.57 -5.31 -48.00
CA SER A 190 -33.91 -4.92 -48.47
C SER A 190 -34.83 -4.49 -47.33
N LYS A 191 -34.76 -5.12 -46.14
CA LYS A 191 -35.49 -4.69 -44.94
C LYS A 191 -35.07 -3.29 -44.45
N LEU A 192 -33.81 -2.91 -44.62
CA LEU A 192 -33.31 -1.57 -44.29
C LEU A 192 -33.75 -0.51 -45.30
N LEU A 193 -34.03 -0.89 -46.54
CA LEU A 193 -34.53 0.01 -47.60
C LEU A 193 -36.06 0.16 -47.59
N VAL A 194 -36.80 -0.81 -47.04
CA VAL A 194 -38.29 -0.81 -46.96
C VAL A 194 -38.81 -0.38 -45.57
N GLY A 195 -37.93 -0.13 -44.61
CA GLY A 195 -38.31 0.39 -43.29
C GLY A 195 -38.78 1.84 -43.35
N GLY A 196 -40.10 2.05 -43.43
CA GLY A 196 -40.74 3.36 -43.42
C GLY A 196 -40.29 4.24 -42.26
N PHE A 197 -39.92 5.48 -42.58
CA PHE A 197 -39.62 6.55 -41.64
C PHE A 197 -40.89 6.84 -40.82
N LYS A 198 -41.00 6.35 -39.59
CA LYS A 198 -41.98 6.86 -38.63
C LYS A 198 -41.44 8.20 -38.13
N PRO A 199 -42.11 9.34 -38.38
CA PRO A 199 -41.71 10.59 -37.74
C PRO A 199 -41.83 10.42 -36.22
N SER A 200 -40.76 10.75 -35.51
CA SER A 200 -40.71 10.77 -34.05
C SER A 200 -41.76 11.75 -33.49
N SER A 201 -42.47 11.35 -32.43
CA SER A 201 -43.52 12.13 -31.76
C SER A 201 -43.03 13.34 -30.95
N TRP A 202 -41.86 13.90 -31.28
CA TRP A 202 -41.21 14.98 -30.54
C TRP A 202 -40.96 16.22 -31.42
N SER A 203 -41.94 16.59 -32.24
CA SER A 203 -41.93 17.87 -32.95
C SER A 203 -43.33 18.50 -32.98
N HIS A 204 -43.92 18.69 -31.80
CA HIS A 204 -44.95 19.71 -31.57
C HIS A 204 -44.73 20.30 -30.16
N ALA A 205 -43.69 21.11 -30.02
CA ALA A 205 -43.67 22.17 -29.03
C ALA A 205 -43.95 23.47 -29.79
N ALA A 206 -45.20 23.91 -29.76
CA ALA A 206 -45.60 25.21 -30.27
C ALA A 206 -44.97 26.31 -29.41
N VAL A 207 -44.17 27.17 -30.02
CA VAL A 207 -43.70 28.42 -29.42
C VAL A 207 -44.80 29.47 -29.65
N PRO A 208 -45.37 30.11 -28.63
CA PRO A 208 -46.30 31.21 -28.85
C PRO A 208 -45.53 32.46 -29.30
N SER A 209 -45.80 32.91 -30.53
CA SER A 209 -45.36 34.21 -31.04
C SER A 209 -46.27 35.32 -30.48
N GLY A 210 -45.79 36.01 -29.45
CA GLY A 210 -46.37 37.26 -28.98
C GLY A 210 -46.23 38.34 -30.06
N LYS A 211 -47.36 38.83 -30.56
CA LYS A 211 -47.44 40.05 -31.38
C LYS A 211 -47.23 41.26 -30.47
N PHE A 212 -46.10 41.94 -30.61
CA PHE A 212 -45.95 43.33 -30.17
C PHE A 212 -46.42 44.23 -31.32
N ASN A 213 -47.51 44.96 -31.08
CA ASN A 213 -47.94 46.08 -31.91
C ASN A 213 -46.99 47.26 -31.72
N ARG A 214 -46.63 47.92 -32.83
CA ARG A 214 -46.15 49.31 -32.85
C ARG A 214 -47.15 50.13 -33.66
N ALA A 215 -48.00 50.85 -32.95
CA ALA A 215 -48.53 52.18 -33.25
C ALA A 215 -49.09 52.71 -31.93
#